data_AF-A0A9J5ZKQ7-F1
#
_entry.id   AF-A0A9J5ZKQ7-F1
#
_cell.length_a   1.000
_cell.length_b   1.000
_cell.length_c   1.000
_cell.angle_alpha   90.00
_cell.angle_beta   90.00
_cell.angle_gamma   90.00
#
_symmetry.space_group_name_H-M   'P 1'
#
loop_
_entity.id
_entity.type
_entity.pdbx_description
1 polymer ?
#
loop_
_entity_poly.entity_id
_entity_poly.type
_entity_poly.pdbx_seq_one_letter_code
_entity_poly.pdbx_strand_id
1 'polypeptide(L)'
;MVLELKQYDNFDKCLAYIQDCMIMHGPFDGLLGFSQGALISAALPGLQDKGVGLTKVPKIKYLIIIGGAKLQIKPLAEKAYSSAITCPFHSLLSIFCYVARTLQICVSDTGAAIRALAT
;
A
#
# COMPACT_ATOMS: atom_id res chain seq x y z
N MET A 1 -1.35 -15.05 -14.00
CA MET A 1 -2.19 -15.24 -12.79
C MET A 1 -2.77 -13.88 -12.42
N VAL A 2 -4.01 -13.64 -12.80
CA VAL A 2 -4.72 -12.37 -12.53
C VAL A 2 -5.22 -12.44 -11.10
N LEU A 3 -4.59 -11.73 -10.17
CA LEU A 3 -5.23 -11.43 -8.88
C LEU A 3 -6.20 -10.29 -9.14
N GLU A 4 -7.44 -10.60 -9.53
CA GLU A 4 -8.53 -9.63 -9.54
C GLU A 4 -8.87 -9.26 -8.09
N LEU A 5 -8.11 -8.32 -7.52
CA LEU A 5 -8.35 -7.75 -6.19
C LEU A 5 -9.46 -6.68 -6.25
N LYS A 6 -10.58 -7.02 -6.90
CA LYS A 6 -11.70 -6.10 -7.12
C LYS A 6 -12.57 -5.90 -5.88
N GLN A 7 -12.42 -6.75 -4.86
CA GLN A 7 -13.26 -6.71 -3.68
C GLN A 7 -12.44 -7.07 -2.43
N TYR A 8 -12.17 -6.07 -1.59
CA TYR A 8 -11.69 -6.28 -0.23
C TYR A 8 -12.89 -6.14 0.69
N ASP A 9 -13.53 -7.26 1.01
CA ASP A 9 -14.58 -7.27 2.02
C ASP A 9 -13.96 -6.93 3.38
N ASN A 10 -14.64 -6.10 4.16
CA ASN A 10 -14.21 -5.70 5.50
C ASN A 10 -12.87 -4.91 5.55
N PHE A 11 -12.54 -4.12 4.52
CA PHE A 11 -11.34 -3.29 4.53
C PHE A 11 -11.25 -2.40 5.79
N ASP A 12 -12.38 -1.83 6.25
CA ASP A 12 -12.43 -1.03 7.47
C ASP A 12 -12.07 -1.84 8.74
N LYS A 13 -12.49 -3.11 8.82
CA LYS A 13 -12.10 -4.00 9.93
C LYS A 13 -10.62 -4.35 9.86
N CYS A 14 -10.07 -4.51 8.66
CA CYS A 14 -8.63 -4.72 8.46
C CYS A 14 -7.84 -3.50 8.95
N LEU A 15 -8.25 -2.29 8.58
CA LEU A 15 -7.62 -1.05 9.07
C LEU A 15 -7.69 -0.93 10.59
N ALA A 16 -8.86 -1.21 11.18
CA ALA A 16 -9.05 -1.18 12.63
C ALA A 16 -8.11 -2.19 13.32
N TYR A 17 -8.04 -3.41 12.80
CA TYR A 17 -7.18 -4.45 13.35
C TYR A 17 -5.69 -4.08 13.28
N ILE A 18 -5.22 -3.52 12.15
CA ILE A 18 -3.83 -3.04 12.03
C ILE A 18 -3.57 -1.94 13.06
N GLN A 19 -4.50 -0.99 13.23
CA GLN A 19 -4.36 0.08 14.21
C GLN A 19 -4.27 -0.47 15.64
N ASP A 20 -5.14 -1.42 15.98
CA ASP A 20 -5.16 -2.05 17.31
C ASP A 20 -3.85 -2.82 17.55
N CYS A 21 -3.33 -3.55 16.57
CA CYS A 21 -2.02 -4.19 16.65
C CYS A 21 -0.89 -3.16 16.85
N MET A 22 -0.93 -2.02 16.16
CA MET A 22 0.07 -0.97 16.31
C MET A 22 0.01 -0.30 17.68
N ILE A 23 -1.17 -0.17 18.27
CA ILE A 23 -1.35 0.32 19.66
C ILE A 23 -0.86 -0.71 20.67
N MET A 24 -1.23 -1.98 20.49
CA MET A 24 -0.94 -3.06 21.45
C MET A 24 0.53 -3.50 21.44
N HIS A 25 1.19 -3.47 20.29
CA HIS A 25 2.52 -4.06 20.11
C HIS A 25 3.59 -3.04 19.70
N GLY A 26 3.21 -1.76 19.57
CA GLY A 26 4.13 -0.69 19.19
C GLY A 26 5.15 -0.33 20.29
N PRO A 27 6.00 0.68 20.01
CA PRO A 27 5.93 1.57 18.86
C PRO A 27 6.44 0.94 17.56
N PHE A 28 5.77 1.26 16.46
CA PHE A 28 6.24 0.94 15.10
C PHE A 28 6.50 2.24 14.35
N ASP A 29 7.70 2.37 13.79
CA ASP A 29 8.06 3.53 12.95
C ASP A 29 7.66 3.36 11.49
N GLY A 30 7.31 2.15 11.06
CA GLY A 30 7.07 1.87 9.64
C GLY A 30 6.29 0.59 9.40
N LEU A 31 6.02 0.33 8.12
CA LEU A 31 5.33 -0.88 7.68
C LEU A 31 6.19 -1.66 6.70
N LEU A 32 6.08 -2.99 6.78
CA LEU A 32 6.57 -3.90 5.76
C LEU A 32 5.38 -4.66 5.18
N GLY A 33 5.22 -4.60 3.86
CA GLY A 33 4.17 -5.30 3.16
C GLY A 33 4.71 -6.25 2.09
N PHE A 34 4.16 -7.46 2.02
CA PHE A 34 4.44 -8.45 0.98
C PHE A 34 3.18 -8.82 0.21
N SER A 35 3.26 -8.94 -1.12
CA SER A 35 2.13 -9.31 -1.98
C SER A 35 0.90 -8.45 -1.65
N GLN A 36 -0.21 -9.03 -1.20
CA GLN A 36 -1.41 -8.27 -0.80
C GLN A 36 -1.15 -7.26 0.34
N GLY A 37 -0.31 -7.60 1.30
CA GLY A 37 0.09 -6.70 2.38
C GLY A 37 0.90 -5.50 1.88
N ALA A 38 1.57 -5.65 0.73
CA ALA A 38 2.29 -4.56 0.07
C ALA A 38 1.32 -3.53 -0.55
N LEU A 39 0.17 -3.96 -1.06
CA LEU A 39 -0.88 -3.04 -1.53
C LEU A 39 -1.42 -2.18 -0.39
N ILE A 40 -1.75 -2.82 0.74
CA ILE A 40 -2.30 -2.15 1.92
C ILE A 40 -1.26 -1.21 2.52
N SER A 41 -0.03 -1.70 2.73
CA SER A 41 1.07 -0.90 3.32
C SER A 41 1.39 0.35 2.49
N ALA A 42 1.33 0.25 1.15
CA ALA A 42 1.57 1.41 0.27
C ALA A 42 0.40 2.42 0.29
N ALA A 43 -0.83 2.02 0.56
CA ALA A 43 -1.98 2.93 0.63
C ALA A 43 -2.07 3.64 2.00
N LEU A 44 -1.61 3.00 3.06
CA LEU A 44 -1.79 3.43 4.44
C LEU A 44 -1.26 4.84 4.77
N PRO A 45 -0.08 5.29 4.30
CA PRO A 45 0.37 6.66 4.59
C PRO A 45 -0.59 7.72 4.04
N GLY A 46 -1.03 7.58 2.79
CA GLY A 46 -1.97 8.52 2.20
C GLY A 46 -3.35 8.46 2.87
N LEU A 47 -3.81 7.28 3.26
CA LEU A 47 -5.05 7.14 4.05
C LEU A 47 -4.93 7.77 5.43
N GLN A 48 -3.77 7.66 6.06
CA GLN A 48 -3.49 8.29 7.36
C GLN A 48 -3.47 9.82 7.24
N ASP A 49 -2.83 10.36 6.20
CA ASP A 49 -2.80 11.79 5.93
C ASP A 49 -4.20 12.37 5.62
N LYS A 50 -5.12 11.57 5.07
CA LYS A 50 -6.52 11.95 4.86
C LYS A 50 -7.45 11.64 6.02
N GLY A 51 -6.94 11.12 7.14
CA GLY A 51 -7.74 10.79 8.31
C GLY A 51 -8.68 9.59 8.13
N VAL A 52 -8.41 8.72 7.16
CA VAL A 52 -9.25 7.55 6.83
C VAL A 52 -8.82 6.30 7.60
N GLY A 53 -7.52 6.12 7.86
CA GLY A 53 -6.98 4.95 8.57
C GLY A 53 -5.81 5.33 9.47
N LEU A 54 -5.53 4.51 10.49
CA LEU A 54 -4.38 4.70 11.40
C LEU A 54 -4.34 6.08 12.09
N THR A 55 -5.50 6.66 12.41
CA THR A 55 -5.60 8.00 13.00
C THR A 55 -5.25 8.06 14.48
N LYS A 56 -5.20 6.91 15.16
CA LYS A 56 -4.86 6.80 16.59
C LYS A 56 -3.41 6.42 16.87
N VAL A 57 -2.58 6.30 15.84
CA VAL A 57 -1.16 5.92 15.95
C VAL A 57 -0.27 7.00 15.34
N PRO A 58 1.01 7.10 15.72
CA PRO A 58 1.95 8.03 15.11
C PRO A 58 2.03 7.86 13.58
N LYS A 59 2.43 8.93 12.89
CA LYS A 59 2.62 8.89 11.44
C LYS A 59 3.66 7.83 11.04
N ILE A 60 3.36 7.10 9.98
CA ILE A 60 4.28 6.15 9.36
C ILE A 60 5.52 6.90 8.85
N LYS A 61 6.71 6.50 9.31
CA LYS A 61 7.98 7.14 8.95
C LYS A 61 8.73 6.41 7.84
N TYR A 62 8.50 5.11 7.63
CA TYR A 62 9.17 4.35 6.58
C TYR A 62 8.32 3.18 6.06
N LEU A 63 8.52 2.78 4.79
CA LEU A 63 7.84 1.66 4.17
C LEU A 63 8.79 0.69 3.45
N ILE A 64 8.55 -0.61 3.59
CA ILE A 64 9.17 -1.65 2.76
C ILE A 64 8.07 -2.40 2.01
N ILE A 65 8.11 -2.36 0.68
CA ILE A 65 7.10 -2.95 -0.20
C ILE A 65 7.76 -4.07 -1.01
N ILE A 66 7.29 -5.31 -0.88
CA ILE A 66 7.87 -6.47 -1.56
C ILE A 66 6.79 -7.16 -2.42
N GLY A 67 7.02 -7.22 -3.74
CA GLY A 67 6.12 -7.91 -4.67
C GLY A 67 4.69 -7.36 -4.70
N GLY A 68 4.52 -6.05 -4.48
CA GLY A 68 3.21 -5.38 -4.41
C GLY A 68 2.71 -4.79 -5.72
N ALA A 69 1.45 -4.32 -5.70
CA ALA A 69 0.79 -3.57 -6.76
C ALA A 69 0.07 -2.34 -6.20
N LYS A 70 -0.60 -1.57 -7.08
CA LYS A 70 -1.44 -0.43 -6.64
C LYS A 70 -2.78 -0.95 -6.14
N LEU A 71 -3.29 -0.38 -5.05
CA LEU A 71 -4.66 -0.65 -4.58
C LEU A 71 -5.67 -0.15 -5.62
N GLN A 72 -6.62 -1.00 -6.01
CA GLN A 72 -7.58 -0.73 -7.09
C GLN A 72 -9.01 -0.44 -6.59
N ILE A 73 -9.21 -0.33 -5.27
CA ILE A 73 -10.51 0.05 -4.69
C ILE A 73 -10.74 1.53 -4.96
N LYS A 74 -11.46 1.88 -6.05
CA LYS A 74 -11.58 3.26 -6.59
C LYS A 74 -11.66 4.38 -5.54
N PRO A 75 -12.67 4.45 -4.64
CA PRO A 75 -12.80 5.58 -3.71
C PRO A 75 -11.65 5.66 -2.70
N LEU A 76 -11.04 4.52 -2.38
CA LEU A 76 -9.94 4.44 -1.43
C LEU A 76 -8.60 4.73 -2.09
N ALA A 77 -8.41 4.24 -3.32
CA ALA A 77 -7.24 4.51 -4.14
C ALA A 77 -7.14 6.00 -4.48
N GLU A 78 -8.25 6.65 -4.82
CA GLU A 78 -8.29 8.10 -5.04
C GLU A 78 -7.85 8.88 -3.79
N LYS A 79 -8.32 8.49 -2.60
CA LYS A 79 -7.89 9.13 -1.34
C LYS A 79 -6.43 8.83 -1.02
N ALA A 80 -6.04 7.56 -1.05
CA ALA A 80 -4.70 7.10 -0.70
C ALA A 80 -3.60 7.68 -1.59
N TYR A 81 -3.92 7.92 -2.87
CA TYR A 81 -2.95 8.38 -3.87
C TYR A 81 -3.25 9.80 -4.38
N SER A 82 -4.07 10.57 -3.66
CA SER A 82 -4.36 11.97 -3.99
C SER A 82 -3.16 12.90 -3.79
N SER A 83 -2.15 12.45 -3.06
CA SER A 83 -0.89 13.15 -2.84
C SER A 83 0.27 12.17 -2.80
N ALA A 84 1.47 12.68 -3.06
CA ALA A 84 2.73 11.98 -2.88
C ALA A 84 2.84 11.28 -1.54
N ILE A 85 3.43 10.10 -1.53
CA ILE A 85 3.86 9.47 -0.28
C ILE A 85 5.14 10.17 0.18
N THR A 86 5.06 10.83 1.34
CA THR A 86 6.13 11.71 1.84
C THR A 86 7.19 10.96 2.65
N CYS A 87 6.88 9.77 3.17
CA CYS A 87 7.83 8.97 3.92
C CYS A 87 8.78 8.20 2.99
N PRO A 88 10.06 8.02 3.34
CA PRO A 88 10.97 7.22 2.55
C PRO A 88 10.47 5.76 2.48
N PHE A 89 10.64 5.12 1.33
CA PHE A 89 10.25 3.73 1.14
C PHE A 89 11.22 2.98 0.24
N HIS A 90 11.26 1.65 0.34
CA HIS A 90 11.97 0.79 -0.59
C HIS A 90 11.00 -0.23 -1.19
N SER A 91 11.10 -0.42 -2.51
CA SER A 91 10.28 -1.39 -3.25
C SER A 91 11.16 -2.47 -3.86
N LEU A 92 10.89 -3.74 -3.53
CA LEU A 92 11.56 -4.90 -4.09
C LEU A 92 10.60 -5.62 -5.04
N LEU A 93 10.94 -5.61 -6.33
CA LEU A 93 10.19 -6.27 -7.39
C LEU A 93 11.00 -7.47 -7.90
N SER A 94 10.38 -8.64 -8.01
CA SER A 94 11.05 -9.81 -8.59
C SER A 94 11.30 -9.59 -10.09
N ILE A 95 12.31 -10.28 -10.65
CA ILE A 95 12.62 -10.19 -12.09
C ILE A 95 11.41 -10.58 -12.94
N PHE A 96 10.62 -11.56 -12.51
CA PHE A 96 9.37 -11.94 -13.21
C PHE A 96 8.34 -10.82 -13.17
N CYS A 97 8.17 -10.14 -12.04
CA CYS A 97 7.28 -8.99 -11.96
C CYS A 97 7.81 -7.80 -12.78
N TYR A 98 9.12 -7.59 -12.83
CA TYR A 98 9.76 -6.55 -13.66
C TYR A 98 9.60 -6.83 -15.16
N VAL A 99 9.83 -8.08 -15.59
CA VAL A 99 9.67 -8.53 -16.98
C VAL A 99 8.21 -8.43 -17.40
N ALA A 100 7.28 -8.90 -16.56
CA ALA A 100 5.85 -8.82 -16.86
C ALA A 100 5.36 -7.37 -16.99
N ARG A 101 5.92 -6.44 -16.20
CA ARG A 101 5.69 -5.00 -16.33
C ARG A 101 6.24 -4.46 -17.66
N THR A 102 7.47 -4.79 -18.00
CA THR A 102 8.15 -4.28 -19.21
C THR A 102 7.45 -4.77 -20.49
N LEU A 103 6.96 -6.00 -20.47
CA LEU A 103 6.30 -6.63 -21.63
C LEU A 103 4.79 -6.38 -21.68
N GLN A 104 4.23 -5.58 -20.77
CA GLN A 104 2.78 -5.35 -20.64
C GLN A 104 1.94 -6.64 -20.59
N ILE A 105 2.52 -7.74 -20.10
CA ILE A 105 1.85 -9.03 -20.00
C ILE A 105 0.89 -8.95 -18.82
N CYS A 106 -0.36 -8.52 -19.03
CA CYS A 106 -1.49 -8.54 -18.06
C CYS A 106 -1.08 -8.54 -16.56
N VAL A 107 -0.24 -7.58 -16.16
CA VAL A 107 -0.04 -7.21 -14.76
C VAL A 107 -0.59 -5.81 -14.65
N SER A 108 -1.71 -5.67 -13.94
CA SER A 108 -2.34 -4.39 -13.69
C SER A 108 -1.31 -3.40 -13.13
N ASP A 109 -1.37 -2.20 -13.68
CA ASP A 109 -0.35 -1.14 -13.63
C ASP A 109 0.32 -0.96 -12.24
N THR A 110 1.44 -1.66 -12.04
CA THR A 110 2.37 -1.48 -10.93
C THR A 110 3.21 -0.20 -11.10
N GLY A 111 3.23 0.39 -12.31
CA GLY A 111 3.94 1.62 -12.61
C GLY A 111 3.32 2.84 -11.94
N ALA A 112 2.00 2.84 -11.76
CA ALA A 112 1.30 3.90 -11.04
C ALA A 112 1.52 3.86 -9.51
N ALA A 113 1.85 2.71 -8.91
CA ALA A 113 2.25 2.66 -7.50
C ALA A 113 3.59 3.36 -7.31
N ILE A 114 4.60 3.02 -8.13
CA ILE A 114 5.94 3.63 -8.07
C ILE A 114 5.90 5.11 -8.48
N ARG A 115 5.08 5.51 -9.46
CA ARG A 115 4.91 6.94 -9.81
C ARG A 115 4.12 7.73 -8.76
N ALA A 116 3.06 7.19 -8.16
CA ALA A 116 2.35 7.85 -7.06
C ALA A 116 3.14 7.84 -5.72
N LEU A 117 4.12 6.93 -5.60
CA LEU A 117 5.10 6.91 -4.52
C LEU A 117 6.27 7.90 -4.75
N ALA A 118 6.48 8.38 -5.99
CA ALA A 118 7.65 9.17 -6.39
C ALA A 118 7.33 10.55 -7.01
N THR A 119 6.07 10.96 -7.02
CA THR A 119 5.62 12.35 -7.27
C THR A 119 4.93 12.85 -6.03
#